data_AF-A0A9W9YVH7-F1
#
_entry.id   AF-A0A9W9YVH7-F1
#
_cell.length_a   1.000
_cell.length_b   1.000
_cell.length_c   1.000
_cell.angle_alpha   90.00
_cell.angle_beta   90.00
_cell.angle_gamma   90.00
#
_symmetry.space_group_name_H-M   'P 1'
#
loop_
_entity.id
_entity.type
_entity.pdbx_description
1 polymer ?
#
loop_
_entity_poly.entity_id
_entity_poly.type
_entity_poly.pdbx_seq_one_letter_code
_entity_poly.pdbx_strand_id
1 'polypeptide(L)'
;MVIFHPRLKTVYGYLLDPPGVDLEDVETSGNDSKVLELRKAMIDTAPITAQAPHSSGPSSQAFEIYDLSFDELRVVKRIMNYYFGGLEGTSFSLAIATNQLGYKYKLTGYTDVQVLVELHNLLSKEKNNNIMIERWAYCKNVVFAEASPLETADQ
;
A
#
# COMPACT_ATOMS: atom_id res chain seq x y z
N MET A 1 -3.83 -16.21 -5.07
CA MET A 1 -2.90 -15.38 -5.86
C MET A 1 -3.17 -13.93 -5.60
N VAL A 2 -2.13 -13.18 -5.24
CA VAL A 2 -2.19 -11.74 -5.00
C VAL A 2 -1.62 -11.00 -6.20
N ILE A 3 -2.33 -9.99 -6.68
CA ILE A 3 -1.92 -9.20 -7.86
C ILE A 3 -1.25 -7.89 -7.45
N PHE A 4 -1.62 -7.37 -6.28
CA PHE A 4 -1.08 -6.13 -5.75
C PHE A 4 -0.88 -6.25 -4.24
N HIS A 5 0.36 -6.02 -3.80
CA HIS A 5 0.74 -6.04 -2.39
C HIS A 5 2.13 -5.37 -2.22
N PRO A 6 2.38 -4.61 -1.15
CA PRO A 6 3.67 -3.93 -0.96
C PRO A 6 4.90 -4.85 -0.96
N ARG A 7 4.72 -6.11 -0.57
CA ARG A 7 5.79 -7.13 -0.55
C ARG A 7 5.96 -7.89 -1.87
N LEU A 8 5.08 -7.71 -2.85
CA LEU A 8 5.29 -8.26 -4.19
C LEU A 8 6.39 -7.45 -4.88
N LYS A 9 7.56 -8.08 -5.05
CA LYS A 9 8.68 -7.51 -5.78
C LYS A 9 8.60 -7.97 -7.24
N THR A 10 8.55 -7.04 -8.18
CA THR A 10 8.82 -7.34 -9.59
C THR A 10 10.33 -7.42 -9.77
N VAL A 11 10.87 -8.62 -9.97
CA VAL A 11 12.25 -8.75 -10.44
C VAL A 11 12.23 -8.34 -11.91
N TYR A 12 12.64 -7.10 -12.21
CA TYR A 12 12.85 -6.51 -13.54
C TYR A 12 12.00 -7.09 -14.68
N GLY A 13 10.89 -6.41 -14.99
CA GLY A 13 10.03 -6.72 -16.14
C GLY A 13 8.74 -7.46 -15.74
N TYR A 14 7.73 -7.32 -16.60
CA TYR A 14 6.50 -8.11 -16.49
C TYR A 14 6.87 -9.57 -16.71
N LEU A 15 6.84 -10.36 -15.65
CA LEU A 15 6.92 -11.82 -15.78
C LEU A 15 5.67 -12.27 -16.55
N LEU A 16 5.88 -12.97 -17.67
CA LEU A 16 4.80 -13.56 -18.49
C LEU A 16 3.93 -14.52 -17.68
N ASP A 17 4.49 -15.07 -16.60
CA ASP A 17 3.83 -15.90 -15.60
C ASP A 17 4.31 -15.41 -14.22
N PRO A 18 3.65 -14.43 -13.59
CA PRO A 18 4.06 -13.95 -12.28
C PRO A 18 3.98 -15.12 -11.29
N PRO A 19 5.00 -15.35 -10.45
CA PRO A 19 4.97 -16.43 -9.47
C PRO A 19 3.67 -16.32 -8.68
N GLY A 20 2.97 -17.44 -8.55
CA GLY A 20 1.65 -17.55 -7.91
C GLY A 20 1.69 -17.31 -6.40
N VAL A 21 2.30 -16.21 -5.96
CA VAL A 21 2.41 -15.77 -4.59
C VAL A 21 1.00 -15.56 -4.05
N ASP A 22 0.69 -16.25 -2.96
CA ASP A 22 -0.59 -16.16 -2.29
C ASP A 22 -0.54 -15.20 -1.10
N LEU A 23 -1.72 -14.89 -0.55
CA LEU A 23 -1.83 -13.99 0.60
C LEU A 23 -1.07 -14.53 1.82
N GLU A 24 -1.05 -15.86 1.95
CA GLU A 24 -0.34 -16.59 3.02
C GLU A 24 1.18 -16.45 2.93
N ASP A 25 1.73 -16.19 1.73
CA ASP A 25 3.18 -16.04 1.54
C ASP A 25 3.66 -14.63 1.89
N VAL A 26 2.77 -13.63 1.80
CA VAL A 26 3.12 -12.22 1.97
C VAL A 26 2.72 -11.65 3.33
N GLU A 27 1.67 -12.19 3.94
CA GLU A 27 1.18 -11.78 5.25
C GLU A 27 1.56 -12.80 6.32
N THR A 28 2.20 -12.32 7.38
CA THR A 28 2.61 -13.15 8.51
C THR A 28 1.78 -12.77 9.73
N SER A 29 1.20 -13.75 10.41
CA SER A 29 0.36 -13.51 11.58
C SER A 29 0.74 -14.40 12.75
N GLY A 30 0.25 -14.04 13.95
CA GLY A 30 0.36 -14.93 15.10
C GLY A 30 -0.57 -16.16 15.02
N ASN A 31 -1.53 -16.14 14.09
CA ASN A 31 -2.48 -17.22 13.87
C ASN A 31 -2.83 -17.32 12.38
N ASP A 32 -2.13 -18.20 11.67
CA ASP A 32 -2.26 -18.38 10.22
C ASP A 32 -3.69 -18.69 9.75
N SER A 33 -4.53 -19.24 10.65
CA SER A 33 -5.94 -19.46 10.35
C SER A 33 -6.68 -18.16 10.00
N LYS A 34 -6.25 -17.02 10.56
CA LYS A 34 -6.87 -15.72 10.31
C LYS A 34 -6.55 -15.18 8.92
N VAL A 35 -5.35 -15.44 8.42
CA VAL A 35 -4.96 -15.10 7.04
C VAL A 35 -5.74 -15.97 6.05
N LEU A 36 -5.90 -17.26 6.35
CA LEU A 36 -6.74 -18.17 5.57
C LEU A 36 -8.22 -17.76 5.55
N GLU A 37 -8.79 -17.39 6.70
CA GLU A 37 -10.15 -16.88 6.82
C GLU A 37 -10.35 -15.62 5.96
N LEU A 38 -9.41 -14.67 6.05
CA LEU A 38 -9.44 -13.43 5.27
C LEU A 38 -9.36 -13.75 3.76
N ARG A 39 -8.39 -14.58 3.36
CA ARG A 39 -8.20 -15.01 1.98
C ARG A 39 -9.48 -15.62 1.41
N LYS A 40 -10.11 -16.53 2.17
CA LYS A 40 -11.36 -17.17 1.75
C LYS A 40 -12.50 -16.17 1.64
N ALA A 41 -12.67 -15.30 2.63
CA ALA A 41 -13.72 -14.28 2.61
C ALA A 41 -13.56 -13.30 1.42
N MET A 42 -12.32 -12.97 1.05
CA MET A 42 -12.02 -12.15 -0.12
C MET A 42 -12.37 -12.87 -1.44
N ILE A 43 -12.06 -14.16 -1.56
CA ILE A 43 -12.43 -14.97 -2.73
C ILE A 43 -13.96 -15.10 -2.85
N ASP A 44 -14.65 -15.36 -1.75
CA ASP A 44 -16.10 -15.56 -1.73
C ASP A 44 -16.88 -14.27 -2.04
N THR A 45 -16.26 -13.10 -1.85
CA THR A 45 -16.87 -11.79 -2.16
C THR A 45 -16.69 -11.34 -3.62
N ALA A 46 -15.99 -12.10 -4.46
CA ALA A 46 -15.86 -11.85 -5.89
C ALA A 46 -16.82 -12.76 -6.69
N PRO A 47 -18.12 -12.41 -6.85
CA PRO A 47 -19.02 -13.22 -7.66
C PRO A 47 -18.60 -13.17 -9.14
N ILE A 48 -18.17 -14.32 -9.66
CA ILE A 48 -17.69 -14.48 -11.04
C ILE A 48 -18.83 -14.28 -12.07
N THR A 49 -20.12 -14.31 -11.66
CA THR A 49 -21.23 -14.39 -12.63
C THR A 49 -22.53 -13.64 -12.36
N ALA A 50 -22.82 -13.00 -11.22
CA ALA A 50 -24.11 -12.34 -11.06
C ALA A 50 -24.17 -11.34 -9.93
N GLN A 51 -24.63 -10.12 -10.27
CA GLN A 51 -25.09 -9.01 -9.42
C GLN A 51 -24.12 -8.54 -8.31
N ALA A 52 -24.02 -7.22 -8.18
CA ALA A 52 -23.23 -6.58 -7.13
C ALA A 52 -23.52 -7.24 -5.75
N PRO A 53 -22.50 -7.45 -4.90
CA PRO A 53 -22.68 -8.11 -3.62
C PRO A 53 -23.80 -7.43 -2.82
N HIS A 54 -24.74 -8.23 -2.31
CA HIS A 54 -25.95 -7.79 -1.60
C HIS A 54 -25.71 -7.15 -0.21
N SER A 55 -24.47 -6.79 0.16
CA SER A 55 -24.16 -6.19 1.46
C SER A 55 -23.96 -4.68 1.38
N SER A 56 -24.54 -3.96 2.33
CA SER A 56 -24.58 -2.49 2.43
C SER A 56 -23.24 -1.81 2.78
N GLY A 57 -22.09 -2.47 2.56
CA GLY A 57 -20.76 -1.93 2.84
C GLY A 57 -19.63 -2.95 2.65
N PRO A 58 -18.36 -2.49 2.66
CA PRO A 58 -17.20 -3.38 2.60
C PRO A 58 -17.17 -4.30 3.82
N SER A 59 -16.82 -5.57 3.60
CA SER A 59 -16.59 -6.52 4.69
C SER A 59 -15.31 -6.13 5.44
N SER A 60 -15.25 -6.45 6.73
CA SER A 60 -14.07 -6.11 7.54
C SER A 60 -13.66 -7.24 8.46
N GLN A 61 -12.34 -7.42 8.62
CA GLN A 61 -11.75 -8.35 9.57
C GLN A 61 -10.56 -7.69 10.27
N ALA A 62 -10.38 -7.97 11.57
CA ALA A 62 -9.24 -7.47 12.33
C ALA A 62 -8.54 -8.59 13.08
N PHE A 63 -7.22 -8.63 13.01
CA PHE A 63 -6.40 -9.60 13.73
C PHE A 63 -4.96 -9.11 13.92
N GLU A 64 -4.24 -9.76 14.84
CA GLU A 64 -2.82 -9.47 15.09
C GLU A 64 -1.96 -10.01 13.95
N ILE A 65 -1.12 -9.13 13.39
CA ILE A 65 -0.11 -9.46 12.39
C ILE A 65 1.30 -9.26 12.93
N TYR A 66 2.26 -9.91 12.28
CA TYR A 66 3.68 -9.67 12.42
C TYR A 66 4.15 -8.83 11.24
N ASP A 67 4.24 -7.52 11.47
CA ASP A 67 4.73 -6.57 10.47
C ASP A 67 6.27 -6.61 10.47
N LEU A 68 6.84 -7.10 9.37
CA LEU A 68 8.28 -7.12 9.15
C LEU A 68 8.75 -5.73 8.71
N SER A 69 9.82 -5.24 9.31
CA SER A 69 10.48 -4.02 8.88
C SER A 69 10.99 -4.15 7.44
N PHE A 70 11.18 -3.01 6.78
CA PHE A 70 11.67 -2.96 5.40
C PHE A 70 13.05 -3.59 5.22
N ASP A 71 13.91 -3.50 6.23
CA ASP A 71 15.23 -4.16 6.27
C ASP A 71 15.14 -5.67 6.62
N GLU A 72 13.93 -6.18 6.88
CA GLU A 72 13.62 -7.55 7.27
C GLU A 72 14.29 -8.00 8.60
N LEU A 73 14.83 -7.06 9.38
CA LEU A 73 15.57 -7.35 10.62
C LEU A 73 14.72 -7.29 11.89
N ARG A 74 13.52 -6.72 11.83
CA ARG A 74 12.66 -6.48 13.00
C ARG A 74 11.23 -6.88 12.69
N VAL A 75 10.56 -7.38 13.73
CA VAL A 75 9.14 -7.76 13.67
C VAL A 75 8.39 -6.95 14.72
N VAL A 76 7.30 -6.31 14.32
CA VAL A 76 6.40 -5.58 15.22
C VAL A 76 5.02 -6.24 15.20
N LYS A 77 4.53 -6.58 16.39
CA LYS A 77 3.15 -7.06 16.56
C LYS A 77 2.18 -5.88 16.52
N ARG A 78 1.13 -5.96 15.71
CA ARG A 78 0.05 -4.96 15.71
C ARG A 78 -1.27 -5.55 15.25
N ILE A 79 -2.38 -4.96 15.71
CA ILE A 79 -3.70 -5.26 15.16
C ILE A 79 -3.84 -4.53 13.83
N MET A 80 -4.11 -5.28 12.76
CA MET A 80 -4.39 -4.75 11.43
C MET A 80 -5.88 -4.91 11.14
N ASN A 81 -6.50 -3.86 10.60
CA ASN A 81 -7.88 -3.90 10.12
C ASN A 81 -7.84 -4.01 8.60
N TYR A 82 -8.51 -5.04 8.08
CA TYR A 82 -8.70 -5.26 6.65
C TYR A 82 -10.12 -4.88 6.28
N TYR A 83 -10.27 -4.00 5.29
CA TYR A 83 -11.54 -3.65 4.68
C TYR A 83 -11.51 -4.13 3.24
N PHE A 84 -12.43 -5.02 2.87
CA PHE A 84 -12.37 -5.70 1.57
C PHE A 84 -13.73 -5.86 0.89
N GLY A 85 -13.68 -6.03 -0.43
CA GLY A 85 -14.86 -6.32 -1.25
C GLY A 85 -14.48 -6.75 -2.67
N GLY A 86 -15.45 -7.36 -3.36
CA GLY A 86 -15.32 -7.73 -4.77
C GLY A 86 -15.27 -6.50 -5.69
N LEU A 87 -14.45 -6.60 -6.74
CA LEU A 87 -14.39 -5.62 -7.82
C LEU A 87 -15.38 -6.01 -8.92
N GLU A 88 -16.38 -5.15 -9.14
CA GLU A 88 -17.45 -5.38 -10.10
C GLU A 88 -16.90 -5.67 -11.52
N GLY A 89 -17.49 -6.66 -12.19
CA GLY A 89 -17.11 -7.07 -13.54
C GLY A 89 -15.78 -7.84 -13.63
N THR A 90 -15.19 -8.22 -12.50
CA THR A 90 -13.95 -9.01 -12.44
C THR A 90 -14.06 -10.16 -11.43
N SER A 91 -13.12 -11.11 -11.51
CA SER A 91 -12.96 -12.17 -10.50
C SER A 91 -12.06 -11.74 -9.34
N PHE A 92 -11.79 -10.44 -9.17
CA PHE A 92 -10.86 -9.93 -8.16
C PHE A 92 -11.61 -9.31 -6.99
N SER A 93 -10.99 -9.40 -5.82
CA SER A 93 -11.36 -8.67 -4.61
C SER A 93 -10.23 -7.73 -4.23
N LEU A 94 -10.56 -6.53 -3.73
CA LEU A 94 -9.59 -5.57 -3.22
C LEU A 94 -9.73 -5.47 -1.70
N ALA A 95 -8.59 -5.37 -1.01
CA ALA A 95 -8.53 -5.08 0.42
C ALA A 95 -7.65 -3.85 0.68
N ILE A 96 -8.02 -3.09 1.70
CA ILE A 96 -7.19 -2.05 2.32
C ILE A 96 -6.85 -2.53 3.73
N ALA A 97 -5.55 -2.68 4.00
CA ALA A 97 -5.02 -2.98 5.31
C ALA A 97 -4.60 -1.68 6.01
N THR A 98 -5.17 -1.37 7.17
CA THR A 98 -4.73 -0.25 7.99
C THR A 98 -4.88 -0.51 9.49
N ASN A 99 -3.94 -0.02 10.29
CA ASN A 99 -4.08 -0.01 11.74
C ASN A 99 -5.10 1.04 12.21
N GLN A 100 -5.30 2.12 11.43
CA GLN A 100 -6.23 3.22 11.71
C GLN A 100 -6.80 3.78 10.40
N LEU A 101 -8.14 3.90 10.31
CA LEU A 101 -8.78 4.60 9.21
C LEU A 101 -8.64 6.12 9.37
N GLY A 102 -8.05 6.78 8.37
CA GLY A 102 -8.02 8.24 8.25
C GLY A 102 -6.63 8.82 8.01
N TYR A 103 -6.58 10.14 7.80
CA TYR A 103 -5.32 10.87 7.70
C TYR A 103 -4.64 10.91 9.07
N LYS A 104 -3.37 10.46 9.12
CA LYS A 104 -2.51 10.58 10.32
C LYS A 104 -2.38 12.03 10.79
N TYR A 105 -2.54 12.99 9.87
CA TYR A 105 -2.48 14.42 10.15
C TYR A 105 -3.79 15.09 9.72
N LYS A 106 -4.55 15.57 10.70
CA LYS A 106 -5.57 16.61 10.49
C LYS A 106 -5.00 17.90 11.04
N LEU A 107 -4.52 18.78 10.17
CA LEU A 107 -4.06 20.11 10.57
C LEU A 107 -5.27 21.00 10.80
N THR A 108 -5.89 20.89 11.97
CA THR A 108 -6.98 21.79 12.37
C THR A 108 -6.44 23.22 12.45
N GLY A 109 -6.89 24.09 11.55
CA GLY A 109 -6.51 25.51 11.53
C GLY A 109 -5.71 25.96 10.30
N TYR A 110 -5.37 25.06 9.39
CA TYR A 110 -4.76 25.42 8.11
C TYR A 110 -5.62 24.92 6.95
N THR A 111 -5.81 25.77 5.96
CA THR A 111 -6.29 25.34 4.63
C THR A 111 -5.12 24.74 3.84
N ASP A 112 -5.40 23.86 2.88
CA ASP A 112 -4.38 23.24 2.03
C ASP A 112 -3.45 24.26 1.38
N VAL A 113 -4.00 25.41 0.96
CA VAL A 113 -3.24 26.52 0.37
C VAL A 113 -2.24 27.11 1.37
N GLN A 114 -2.66 27.31 2.63
CA GLN A 114 -1.77 27.82 3.67
C GLN A 114 -0.65 26.83 3.98
N VAL A 115 -0.97 25.54 4.04
CA VAL A 115 0.06 24.49 4.22
C VAL A 115 1.09 24.54 3.09
N LEU A 116 0.65 24.62 1.84
CA LEU A 116 1.54 24.67 0.67
C LEU A 116 2.44 25.91 0.67
N VAL A 117 1.88 27.09 0.97
CA VAL A 117 2.64 28.35 1.04
C VAL A 117 3.70 28.27 2.15
N GLU A 118 3.34 27.76 3.32
CA GLU A 118 4.27 27.67 4.44
C GLU A 118 5.38 26.65 4.20
N LEU A 119 5.04 25.48 3.64
CA LEU A 119 6.02 24.49 3.20
C LEU A 119 6.95 25.05 2.13
N HIS A 120 6.41 25.74 1.13
CA HIS A 120 7.23 26.36 0.08
C HIS A 120 8.18 27.40 0.66
N ASN A 121 7.72 28.23 1.58
CA ASN A 121 8.53 29.23 2.27
C ASN A 121 9.63 28.61 3.12
N LEU A 122 9.36 27.50 3.81
CA LEU A 122 10.34 26.77 4.60
C LEU A 122 11.39 26.10 3.70
N LEU A 123 10.94 25.36 2.67
CA LEU A 123 11.82 24.70 1.71
C LEU A 123 12.71 25.70 0.94
N SER A 124 12.17 26.86 0.58
CA SER A 124 12.92 27.90 -0.14
C SER A 124 13.98 28.60 0.72
N LYS A 125 13.83 28.56 2.05
CA LYS A 125 14.78 29.14 3.02
C LYS A 125 15.82 28.13 3.47
N GLU A 126 15.55 26.84 3.30
CA GLU A 126 16.48 25.80 3.67
C GLU A 126 17.66 25.76 2.68
N LYS A 127 18.81 26.27 3.11
CA LYS A 127 20.06 26.27 2.32
C LYS A 127 20.95 25.06 2.60
N ASN A 128 20.58 24.23 3.57
CA ASN A 128 21.32 23.04 3.95
C ASN A 128 20.68 21.79 3.32
N ASN A 129 21.52 20.90 2.80
CA ASN A 129 21.17 19.62 2.15
C ASN A 129 20.44 18.59 3.06
N ASN A 130 19.82 19.03 4.17
CA ASN A 130 19.26 18.16 5.20
C ASN A 130 17.76 17.89 5.01
N ILE A 131 17.11 18.47 3.99
CA ILE A 131 15.74 18.11 3.65
C ILE A 131 15.75 17.18 2.44
N MET A 132 15.32 15.94 2.67
CA MET A 132 15.01 15.00 1.60
C MET A 132 13.52 15.09 1.29
N ILE A 133 13.20 15.36 0.02
CA ILE A 133 11.83 15.30 -0.49
C ILE A 133 11.63 13.92 -1.11
N GLU A 134 10.55 13.24 -0.70
CA GLU A 134 10.19 11.94 -1.24
C GLU A 134 9.90 12.03 -2.73
N ARG A 135 10.27 10.99 -3.50
CA ARG A 135 10.16 11.00 -4.96
C ARG A 135 8.75 10.65 -5.43
N TRP A 136 7.76 11.48 -5.12
CA TRP A 136 6.37 11.29 -5.55
C TRP A 136 6.13 11.97 -6.90
N ALA A 137 5.14 11.47 -7.65
CA ALA A 137 4.70 12.08 -8.90
C ALA A 137 3.85 13.35 -8.64
N TYR A 138 4.46 14.39 -8.05
CA TYR A 138 3.78 15.61 -7.63
C TYR A 138 3.14 16.40 -8.79
N CYS A 139 3.79 16.42 -9.96
CA CYS A 139 3.29 17.06 -11.16
C CYS A 139 3.45 16.13 -12.37
N LYS A 140 2.44 16.08 -13.23
CA LYS A 140 2.57 15.42 -14.53
C LYS A 140 3.77 16.03 -15.27
N ASN A 141 4.69 15.18 -15.72
CA ASN A 141 5.91 15.52 -16.46
C ASN A 141 7.10 16.09 -15.64
N VAL A 142 7.06 16.07 -14.31
CA VAL A 142 8.24 16.35 -13.45
C VAL A 142 8.86 15.04 -12.92
N VAL A 143 8.69 13.96 -13.69
CA VAL A 143 9.30 12.67 -13.40
C VAL A 143 10.71 12.71 -13.99
N PHE A 144 11.72 12.58 -13.12
CA PHE A 144 13.15 12.58 -13.44
C PHE A 144 13.84 13.95 -13.58
N ALA A 145 13.87 14.74 -12.50
CA ALA A 145 14.99 15.64 -12.29
C ALA A 145 16.17 14.82 -11.73
N GLU A 146 17.08 14.50 -12.66
CA GLU A 146 18.44 13.98 -12.51
C GLU A 146 18.63 12.53 -12.01
N ALA A 147 19.42 11.80 -12.81
CA ALA A 147 19.76 10.41 -12.69
C ALA A 147 20.20 10.02 -11.27
N SER A 148 19.77 8.83 -10.84
CA SER A 148 20.37 8.18 -9.68
C SER A 148 21.85 7.90 -10.00
N PRO A 149 22.81 8.16 -9.08
CA PRO A 149 24.23 7.82 -9.26
C PRO A 149 24.52 6.32 -9.50
N LEU A 150 23.49 5.47 -9.50
CA LEU A 150 23.56 4.04 -9.78
C LEU A 150 23.45 3.71 -11.28
N GLU A 151 23.09 4.66 -12.15
CA GLU A 151 22.99 4.44 -13.60
C GLU A 151 24.25 4.87 -14.40
N THR A 152 25.29 5.38 -13.73
CA THR A 152 26.58 5.73 -14.37
C THR A 152 27.70 4.72 -14.14
N ALA A 153 27.42 3.60 -13.45
CA ALA A 153 28.38 2.53 -13.26
C ALA A 153 28.22 1.43 -14.33
N ASP A 154 28.29 1.82 -15.61
CA ASP A 154 28.56 0.92 -16.76
C ASP A 154 28.79 1.76 -18.03
N GLN A 155 29.84 2.61 -18.01
CA GLN A 155 30.49 3.12 -19.23
C GLN A 155 31.95 2.64 -19.27
#